data_AF-A0A0F7IJ54-F1
#
_entry.id   AF-A0A0F7IJ54-F1
#
_cell.length_a   1.000
_cell.length_b   1.000
_cell.length_c   1.000
_cell.angle_alpha   90.00
_cell.angle_beta   90.00
_cell.angle_gamma   90.00
#
_symmetry.space_group_name_H-M   'P 1'
#
loop_
_entity.id
_entity.type
_entity.pdbx_description
1 polymer ?
#
loop_
_entity_poly.entity_id
_entity_poly.type
_entity_poly.pdbx_seq_one_letter_code
_entity_poly.pdbx_strand_id
1 'polypeptide(L)'
;MSRRILSVPHHMFEVEGRVFWVDAHFPPYLSEKFRVSALIRAEVGERPEGEVLSVAISPQELLELFRSLRKSVEEDLRSVRSERAKKMGRWSLARILLIPRGHSRKIAEDEVLAKRERELRMSLEILKKVSKSGHLGKTGYLNLTVEEQRPADPVYSELLEVDEGFKKRFLELIQ
;
A
#
# COMPACT_ATOMS: atom_id res chain seq x y z
N MET A 1 30.53 -3.07 3.09
CA MET A 1 29.18 -2.95 2.48
C MET A 1 28.49 -4.29 2.59
N SER A 2 27.48 -4.42 3.46
CA SER A 2 26.78 -5.69 3.66
C SER A 2 25.52 -5.73 2.79
N ARG A 3 25.61 -6.42 1.64
CA ARG A 3 24.43 -6.80 0.88
C ARG A 3 23.73 -7.94 1.62
N ARG A 4 22.46 -7.77 1.97
CA ARG A 4 21.62 -8.83 2.57
C ARG A 4 20.51 -9.21 1.60
N ILE A 5 20.07 -10.46 1.64
CA ILE A 5 18.91 -10.94 0.89
C ILE A 5 17.87 -11.41 1.91
N LEU A 6 16.70 -10.78 1.89
CA LEU A 6 15.53 -11.18 2.69
C LEU A 6 14.53 -11.86 1.76
N SER A 7 14.09 -13.07 2.10
CA SER A 7 13.09 -13.82 1.35
C SER A 7 11.72 -13.58 1.98
N VAL A 8 10.90 -12.76 1.33
CA VAL A 8 9.59 -12.35 1.84
C VAL A 8 8.52 -13.35 1.38
N PRO A 9 7.80 -14.04 2.28
CA PRO A 9 6.79 -15.01 1.89
C PRO A 9 5.59 -14.32 1.24
N HIS A 10 5.02 -14.93 0.21
CA HIS A 10 3.85 -14.46 -0.51
C HIS A 10 2.81 -15.57 -0.68
N HIS A 11 1.54 -15.25 -0.47
CA HIS A 11 0.42 -16.16 -0.70
C HIS A 11 -0.09 -16.05 -2.13
N MET A 12 -0.32 -17.20 -2.77
CA MET A 12 -0.90 -17.28 -4.11
C MET A 12 -2.43 -17.15 -4.08
N PHE A 13 -3.01 -16.38 -5.00
CA PHE A 13 -4.45 -16.29 -5.17
C PHE A 13 -4.83 -16.11 -6.64
N GLU A 14 -6.06 -16.49 -7.00
CA GLU A 14 -6.57 -16.38 -8.36
C GLU A 14 -7.67 -15.33 -8.45
N VAL A 15 -7.53 -14.45 -9.44
CA VAL A 15 -8.51 -13.40 -9.76
C VAL A 15 -8.85 -13.53 -11.23
N GLU A 16 -10.12 -13.87 -11.55
CA GLU A 16 -10.63 -13.89 -12.93
C GLU A 16 -9.73 -14.70 -13.89
N GLY A 17 -9.24 -15.87 -13.43
CA GLY A 17 -8.36 -16.74 -14.24
C GLY A 17 -6.89 -16.34 -14.28
N ARG A 18 -6.48 -15.30 -13.55
CA ARG A 18 -5.08 -14.86 -13.44
C ARG A 18 -4.54 -15.07 -12.03
N VAL A 19 -3.29 -15.54 -11.96
CA VAL A 19 -2.60 -15.78 -10.70
C VAL A 19 -1.91 -14.50 -10.24
N PHE A 20 -2.03 -14.23 -8.95
CA PHE A 20 -1.35 -13.14 -8.27
C PHE A 20 -0.79 -13.63 -6.94
N TRP A 21 0.14 -12.85 -6.39
CA TRP A 21 0.85 -13.13 -5.16
C TRP A 21 0.77 -11.92 -4.26
N VAL A 22 0.70 -12.13 -2.96
CA VAL A 22 0.63 -11.03 -1.99
C VAL A 22 1.47 -11.33 -0.79
N ASP A 23 2.22 -10.33 -0.36
CA ASP A 23 3.06 -10.36 0.82
C ASP A 23 2.30 -10.89 2.04
N ALA A 24 2.90 -11.86 2.70
CA ALA A 24 2.37 -12.53 3.88
C ALA A 24 3.03 -12.08 5.19
N HIS A 25 4.00 -11.16 5.14
CA HIS A 25 4.76 -10.67 6.29
C HIS A 25 4.37 -9.24 6.70
N PHE A 26 4.42 -8.28 5.77
CA PHE A 26 4.26 -6.85 6.06
C PHE A 26 2.83 -6.33 6.29
N PRO A 27 1.72 -6.95 5.83
CA PRO A 27 0.38 -6.38 5.97
C PRO A 27 -0.02 -5.96 7.41
N PRO A 28 0.29 -6.73 8.47
CA PRO A 28 -0.02 -6.34 9.84
C PRO A 28 0.71 -5.07 10.32
N TYR A 29 1.85 -4.74 9.72
CA TYR A 29 2.71 -3.65 10.17
C TYR A 29 2.48 -2.33 9.44
N LEU A 30 1.71 -2.32 8.35
CA LEU A 30 1.37 -1.08 7.63
C LEU A 30 0.61 -0.10 8.52
N SER A 31 1.03 1.16 8.56
CA SER A 31 0.28 2.25 9.18
C SER A 31 -1.03 2.47 8.44
N GLU A 32 -0.96 2.50 7.11
CA GLU A 32 -2.11 2.74 6.25
C GLU A 32 -2.53 1.43 5.57
N LYS A 33 -3.53 0.75 6.14
CA LYS A 33 -3.88 -0.62 5.76
C LYS A 33 -4.26 -0.80 4.29
N PHE A 34 -4.78 0.23 3.62
CA PHE A 34 -5.11 0.15 2.19
C PHE A 34 -3.87 -0.09 1.30
N ARG A 35 -2.66 0.23 1.78
CA ARG A 35 -1.41 0.01 1.06
C ARG A 35 -1.03 -1.46 0.92
N VAL A 36 -1.73 -2.38 1.61
CA VAL A 36 -1.61 -3.81 1.35
C VAL A 36 -1.83 -4.15 -0.13
N SER A 37 -2.63 -3.34 -0.83
CA SER A 37 -2.84 -3.48 -2.27
C SER A 37 -1.57 -3.30 -3.12
N ALA A 38 -0.60 -2.51 -2.65
CA ALA A 38 0.69 -2.32 -3.32
C ALA A 38 1.61 -3.53 -3.19
N LEU A 39 1.39 -4.37 -2.18
CA LEU A 39 2.14 -5.60 -1.93
C LEU A 39 1.69 -6.78 -2.81
N ILE A 40 0.77 -6.54 -3.75
CA ILE A 40 0.31 -7.54 -4.71
C ILE A 40 1.23 -7.55 -5.94
N ARG A 41 1.65 -8.75 -6.34
CA ARG A 41 2.56 -9.01 -7.46
C ARG A 41 1.94 -9.98 -8.46
N ALA A 42 2.38 -9.87 -9.71
CA ALA A 42 2.02 -10.84 -10.75
C ALA A 42 2.89 -12.11 -10.64
N GLU A 43 4.12 -11.99 -10.14
CA GLU A 43 5.11 -13.06 -10.12
C GLU A 43 6.00 -12.97 -8.88
N VAL A 44 6.37 -14.13 -8.35
CA VAL A 44 7.37 -14.33 -7.28
C VAL A 44 8.14 -15.61 -7.56
N GLY A 45 9.32 -15.77 -6.95
CA GLY A 45 10.09 -17.01 -7.05
C GLY A 45 9.52 -18.13 -6.17
N GLU A 46 9.92 -19.37 -6.46
CA GLU A 46 9.54 -20.52 -5.65
C GLU A 46 10.52 -20.82 -4.50
N ARG A 47 11.78 -20.35 -4.63
CA ARG A 47 12.86 -20.68 -3.69
C ARG A 47 13.39 -19.43 -2.99
N PRO A 48 13.53 -19.46 -1.66
CA PRO A 48 14.21 -18.41 -0.93
C PRO A 48 15.72 -18.48 -1.19
N GLU A 49 16.35 -17.32 -1.36
CA GLU A 49 17.81 -17.19 -1.58
C GLU A 49 18.56 -16.65 -0.34
N GLY A 50 17.84 -16.25 0.70
CA GLY A 50 18.42 -15.64 1.90
C GLY A 50 17.60 -15.90 3.16
N GLU A 51 17.64 -14.96 4.10
CA GLU A 51 16.90 -15.07 5.36
C GLU A 51 15.39 -15.05 5.10
N VAL A 52 14.70 -16.10 5.54
CA VAL A 52 13.26 -16.25 5.29
C VAL A 52 12.47 -15.55 6.38
N LEU A 53 11.66 -14.56 5.99
CA LEU A 53 10.77 -13.89 6.93
C LEU A 53 9.59 -14.81 7.29
N SER A 54 9.08 -14.67 8.52
CA SER A 54 7.93 -15.43 8.99
C SER A 54 6.65 -15.01 8.27
N VAL A 55 5.71 -15.94 8.10
CA VAL A 55 4.34 -15.61 7.69
C VAL A 55 3.63 -14.97 8.88
N ALA A 56 3.21 -13.72 8.72
CA ALA A 56 2.53 -12.93 9.76
C ALA A 56 1.00 -12.89 9.58
N ILE A 57 0.49 -13.19 8.38
CA ILE A 57 -0.95 -13.25 8.09
C ILE A 57 -1.27 -14.52 7.29
N SER A 58 -2.32 -15.22 7.69
CA SER A 58 -2.83 -16.38 6.96
C SER A 58 -3.59 -15.96 5.69
N PRO A 59 -3.75 -16.86 4.70
CA PRO A 59 -4.52 -16.54 3.50
C PRO A 59 -5.98 -16.15 3.77
N GLN A 60 -6.62 -16.79 4.75
CA GLN A 60 -8.00 -16.51 5.13
C GLN A 60 -8.13 -15.11 5.73
N GLU A 61 -7.26 -14.77 6.68
CA GLU A 61 -7.20 -13.43 7.29
C GLU A 61 -6.93 -12.35 6.24
N LEU A 62 -6.10 -12.65 5.23
CA LEU A 62 -5.80 -11.71 4.16
C LEU A 62 -7.01 -11.44 3.26
N LEU A 63 -7.80 -12.48 2.94
CA LEU A 63 -9.04 -12.31 2.18
C LEU A 63 -10.07 -11.49 2.97
N GLU A 64 -10.18 -11.73 4.28
CA GLU A 64 -11.01 -10.93 5.18
C GLU A 64 -10.53 -9.49 5.26
N LEU A 65 -9.22 -9.26 5.32
CA LEU A 65 -8.60 -7.95 5.26
C LEU A 65 -8.96 -7.23 3.95
N PHE A 66 -8.88 -7.89 2.80
CA PHE A 66 -9.26 -7.27 1.52
C PHE A 66 -10.74 -6.88 1.47
N ARG A 67 -11.62 -7.73 2.00
CA ARG A 67 -13.07 -7.46 2.04
C ARG A 67 -13.41 -6.30 2.96
N SER A 68 -12.78 -6.23 4.13
CA SER A 68 -13.00 -5.13 5.09
C SER A 68 -12.43 -3.82 4.56
N LEU A 69 -11.20 -3.84 4.03
CA LEU A 69 -10.55 -2.65 3.48
C LEU A 69 -11.29 -2.07 2.29
N ARG A 70 -11.90 -2.90 1.45
CA ARG A 70 -12.65 -2.39 0.30
C ARG A 70 -13.72 -1.37 0.72
N LYS A 71 -14.48 -1.66 1.78
CA LYS A 71 -15.53 -0.74 2.28
C LYS A 71 -14.93 0.52 2.90
N SER A 72 -13.93 0.34 3.77
CA SER A 72 -13.25 1.45 4.44
C SER A 72 -12.57 2.40 3.44
N VAL A 73 -11.89 1.88 2.42
CA VAL A 73 -11.24 2.69 1.37
C VAL A 73 -12.27 3.44 0.54
N GLU A 74 -13.44 2.85 0.28
CA GLU A 74 -14.52 3.52 -0.43
C GLU A 74 -15.08 4.71 0.37
N GLU A 75 -15.25 4.55 1.68
CA GLU A 75 -15.67 5.61 2.59
C GLU A 75 -14.62 6.72 2.70
N ASP A 76 -13.35 6.37 2.88
CA ASP A 76 -12.23 7.32 2.91
C ASP A 76 -12.14 8.12 1.60
N LEU A 77 -12.29 7.45 0.46
CA LEU A 77 -12.26 8.10 -0.84
C LEU A 77 -13.42 9.10 -1.00
N ARG A 78 -14.62 8.78 -0.50
CA ARG A 78 -15.75 9.72 -0.47
C ARG A 78 -15.47 10.91 0.45
N SER A 79 -14.88 10.66 1.61
CA SER A 79 -14.50 11.71 2.56
C SER A 79 -13.50 12.68 1.94
N VAL A 80 -12.39 12.17 1.39
CA VAL A 80 -11.35 12.99 0.73
C VAL A 80 -11.94 13.81 -0.42
N ARG A 81 -12.79 13.22 -1.26
CA ARG A 81 -13.47 13.94 -2.35
C ARG A 81 -14.37 15.06 -1.84
N SER A 82 -15.13 14.80 -0.78
CA SER A 82 -15.99 15.80 -0.13
C SER A 82 -15.17 16.95 0.44
N GLU A 83 -14.05 16.65 1.09
CA GLU A 83 -13.13 17.67 1.62
C GLU A 83 -12.52 18.52 0.50
N ARG A 84 -12.04 17.90 -0.58
CA ARG A 84 -11.53 18.63 -1.76
C ARG A 84 -12.59 19.53 -2.37
N ALA A 85 -13.81 19.03 -2.57
CA ALA A 85 -14.93 19.82 -3.09
C ALA A 85 -15.27 21.03 -2.21
N LYS A 86 -15.33 20.83 -0.88
CA LYS A 86 -15.54 21.93 0.09
C LYS A 86 -14.42 22.96 0.03
N LYS A 87 -13.16 22.53 -0.04
CA LYS A 87 -12.01 23.44 -0.13
C LYS A 87 -12.01 24.23 -1.44
N MET A 88 -12.27 23.57 -2.57
CA MET A 88 -12.40 24.23 -3.88
C MET A 88 -13.55 25.25 -3.89
N GLY A 89 -14.71 24.91 -3.32
CA GLY A 89 -15.85 25.83 -3.19
C GLY A 89 -15.56 27.03 -2.29
N ARG A 90 -14.92 26.82 -1.13
CA ARG A 90 -14.49 27.93 -0.25
C ARG A 90 -13.47 28.84 -0.94
N TRP A 91 -12.62 28.27 -1.80
CA TRP A 91 -11.64 29.04 -2.53
C TRP A 91 -12.24 29.80 -3.70
N SER A 92 -13.19 29.24 -4.44
CA SER A 92 -13.91 29.95 -5.50
C SER A 92 -14.67 31.15 -4.94
N LEU A 93 -15.34 30.98 -3.78
CA LEU A 93 -16.02 32.07 -3.07
C LEU A 93 -15.04 33.15 -2.60
N ALA A 94 -13.89 32.79 -2.04
CA ALA A 94 -12.89 33.77 -1.60
C ALA A 94 -12.28 34.58 -2.75
N ARG A 95 -12.16 33.99 -3.96
CA ARG A 95 -11.73 34.71 -5.16
C ARG A 95 -12.80 35.70 -5.65
N ILE A 96 -14.07 35.31 -5.60
CA ILE A 96 -15.20 36.20 -5.91
C ILE A 96 -15.21 37.41 -4.97
N LEU A 97 -14.85 37.20 -3.69
CA LEU A 97 -14.77 38.26 -2.67
C LEU A 97 -13.41 39.02 -2.65
N LEU A 98 -12.52 38.80 -3.64
CA LEU A 98 -11.21 39.47 -3.76
C LEU A 98 -10.30 39.38 -2.52
N ILE A 99 -10.40 38.33 -1.71
CA ILE A 99 -9.57 38.16 -0.50
C ILE A 99 -8.24 37.47 -0.88
N PRO A 100 -7.09 38.17 -0.94
CA PRO A 100 -5.83 37.59 -1.37
C PRO A 100 -5.12 37.02 -0.13
N ARG A 101 -5.48 35.81 0.30
CA ARG A 101 -4.78 35.14 1.42
C ARG A 101 -4.39 33.69 1.12
N GLY A 102 -3.07 33.45 1.23
CA GLY A 102 -2.47 32.14 1.49
C GLY A 102 -2.51 31.15 0.33
N HIS A 103 -2.18 31.57 -0.90
CA HIS A 103 -2.25 30.72 -2.08
C HIS A 103 -1.35 29.48 -1.98
N SER A 104 -0.09 29.64 -1.59
CA SER A 104 0.88 28.55 -1.54
C SER A 104 0.54 27.47 -0.51
N ARG A 105 0.10 27.87 0.69
CA ARG A 105 -0.34 26.92 1.73
C ARG A 105 -1.55 26.09 1.28
N LYS A 106 -2.49 26.73 0.57
CA LYS A 106 -3.68 26.04 0.05
C LYS A 106 -3.34 25.09 -1.10
N ILE A 107 -2.35 25.43 -1.93
CA ILE A 107 -1.83 24.52 -2.97
C ILE A 107 -1.22 23.28 -2.31
N ALA A 108 -0.33 23.46 -1.34
CA ALA A 108 0.30 22.33 -0.63
C ALA A 108 -0.76 21.42 0.04
N GLU A 109 -1.79 22.00 0.65
CA GLU A 109 -2.90 21.22 1.22
C GLU A 109 -3.74 20.47 0.18
N ASP A 110 -3.98 21.03 -1.01
CA ASP A 110 -4.68 20.31 -2.08
C ASP A 110 -3.80 19.22 -2.71
N GLU A 111 -2.48 19.45 -2.83
CA GLU A 111 -1.53 18.44 -3.30
C GLU A 111 -1.52 17.20 -2.39
N VAL A 112 -1.53 17.40 -1.07
CA VAL A 112 -1.63 16.30 -0.09
C VAL A 112 -2.94 15.52 -0.27
N LEU A 113 -4.08 16.23 -0.38
CA LEU A 113 -5.38 15.58 -0.58
C LEU A 113 -5.47 14.87 -1.94
N ALA A 114 -4.89 15.45 -3.00
CA ALA A 114 -4.84 14.86 -4.32
C ALA A 114 -3.97 13.59 -4.36
N LYS A 115 -2.82 13.60 -3.66
CA LYS A 115 -1.96 12.41 -3.49
C LYS A 115 -2.73 11.31 -2.77
N ARG A 116 -3.39 11.63 -1.64
CA ARG A 116 -4.21 10.67 -0.89
C ARG A 116 -5.36 10.11 -1.72
N GLU A 117 -6.07 10.96 -2.46
CA GLU A 117 -7.16 10.51 -3.33
C GLU A 117 -6.65 9.53 -4.41
N ARG A 118 -5.48 9.78 -4.98
CA ARG A 118 -4.86 8.91 -5.99
C ARG A 118 -4.50 7.55 -5.40
N GLU A 119 -3.84 7.53 -4.25
CA GLU A 119 -3.50 6.29 -3.53
C GLU A 119 -4.76 5.45 -3.23
N LEU A 120 -5.76 6.07 -2.58
CA LEU A 120 -7.02 5.39 -2.25
C LEU A 120 -7.75 4.84 -3.48
N ARG A 121 -7.76 5.61 -4.58
CA ARG A 121 -8.40 5.18 -5.83
C ARG A 121 -7.70 3.97 -6.44
N MET A 122 -6.38 3.97 -6.51
CA MET A 122 -5.61 2.84 -7.03
C MET A 122 -5.83 1.59 -6.17
N SER A 123 -5.76 1.75 -4.85
CA SER A 123 -6.01 0.66 -3.91
C SER A 123 -7.43 0.11 -4.02
N LEU A 124 -8.44 0.97 -4.17
CA LEU A 124 -9.82 0.53 -4.33
C LEU A 124 -10.02 -0.32 -5.60
N GLU A 125 -9.42 0.08 -6.72
CA GLU A 125 -9.53 -0.69 -7.98
C GLU A 125 -8.88 -2.07 -7.86
N ILE A 126 -7.74 -2.17 -7.18
CA ILE A 126 -7.10 -3.46 -6.88
C ILE A 126 -7.98 -4.29 -5.93
N LEU A 127 -8.44 -3.70 -4.82
CA LEU A 127 -9.28 -4.35 -3.81
C LEU A 127 -10.61 -4.86 -4.39
N LYS A 128 -11.23 -4.12 -5.32
CA LYS A 128 -12.45 -4.57 -6.03
C LYS A 128 -12.23 -5.88 -6.79
N LYS A 129 -11.05 -6.09 -7.37
CA LYS A 129 -10.67 -7.30 -8.10
C LYS A 129 -10.31 -8.42 -7.11
N VAL A 130 -9.39 -8.15 -6.18
CA VAL A 130 -8.85 -9.21 -5.29
C VAL A 130 -9.83 -9.67 -4.22
N SER A 131 -10.79 -8.83 -3.81
CA SER A 131 -11.84 -9.23 -2.85
C SER A 131 -12.77 -10.35 -3.35
N LYS A 132 -12.79 -10.60 -4.67
CA LYS A 132 -13.55 -11.68 -5.31
C LYS A 132 -12.72 -12.96 -5.54
N SER A 133 -11.45 -12.98 -5.09
CA SER A 133 -10.54 -14.08 -5.37
C SER A 133 -10.82 -15.35 -4.57
N GLY A 134 -10.39 -16.48 -5.12
CA GLY A 134 -10.20 -17.74 -4.42
C GLY A 134 -8.72 -17.92 -4.07
N HIS A 135 -8.42 -18.38 -2.85
CA HIS A 135 -7.05 -18.69 -2.45
C HIS A 135 -6.63 -20.07 -2.97
N LEU A 136 -5.38 -20.20 -3.43
CA LEU A 136 -4.87 -21.42 -4.06
C LEU A 136 -3.82 -22.19 -3.24
N GLY A 137 -3.57 -21.82 -1.98
CA GLY A 137 -2.81 -22.65 -1.03
C GLY A 137 -1.29 -22.71 -1.21
N LYS A 138 -0.71 -22.03 -2.22
CA LYS A 138 0.75 -22.04 -2.45
C LYS A 138 1.43 -20.81 -1.86
N THR A 139 2.62 -21.03 -1.30
CA THR A 139 3.52 -19.99 -0.81
C THR A 139 4.71 -19.84 -1.74
N GLY A 140 5.01 -18.62 -2.15
CA GLY A 140 6.20 -18.24 -2.90
C GLY A 140 7.05 -17.25 -2.13
N TYR A 141 8.19 -16.86 -2.70
CA TYR A 141 9.16 -15.97 -2.06
C TYR A 141 9.61 -14.88 -3.00
N LEU A 142 9.59 -13.64 -2.51
CA LEU A 142 10.25 -12.52 -3.15
C LEU A 142 11.61 -12.30 -2.49
N ASN A 143 12.69 -12.49 -3.25
CA ASN A 143 14.05 -12.27 -2.78
C ASN A 143 14.39 -10.77 -2.83
N LEU A 144 14.21 -10.09 -1.70
CA LEU A 144 14.45 -8.67 -1.52
C LEU A 144 15.93 -8.42 -1.24
N THR A 145 16.63 -7.82 -2.21
CA THR A 145 17.99 -7.34 -1.99
C THR A 145 17.95 -6.06 -1.15
N VAL A 146 18.73 -6.01 -0.08
CA VAL A 146 18.88 -4.85 0.80
C VAL A 146 20.32 -4.35 0.74
N GLU A 147 20.47 -3.07 0.39
CA GLU A 147 21.74 -2.36 0.28
C GLU A 147 21.62 -1.06 1.08
N GLU A 148 22.62 -0.76 1.92
CA GLU A 148 22.66 0.48 2.72
C GLU A 148 21.36 0.76 3.51
N GLN A 149 20.78 -0.29 4.11
CA GLN A 149 19.52 -0.25 4.85
C GLN A 149 18.27 0.08 4.02
N ARG A 150 18.37 -0.01 2.69
CA ARG A 150 17.27 0.26 1.78
C ARG A 150 17.00 -0.96 0.89
N PRO A 151 15.73 -1.35 0.69
CA PRO A 151 15.41 -2.40 -0.26
C PRO A 151 15.56 -1.89 -1.70
N ALA A 152 16.13 -2.70 -2.58
CA ALA A 152 16.27 -2.38 -4.00
C ALA A 152 14.93 -2.47 -4.77
N ASP A 153 13.95 -3.21 -4.24
CA ASP A 153 12.61 -3.26 -4.85
C ASP A 153 11.89 -1.91 -4.74
N PRO A 154 11.33 -1.38 -5.84
CA PRO A 154 10.74 -0.05 -5.87
C PRO A 154 9.52 0.11 -4.95
N VAL A 155 8.70 -0.92 -4.76
CA VAL A 155 7.52 -0.84 -3.88
C VAL A 155 7.94 -0.83 -2.42
N TYR A 156 8.85 -1.73 -2.01
CA TYR A 156 9.35 -1.74 -0.63
C TYR A 156 10.14 -0.47 -0.34
N SER A 157 10.86 0.07 -1.33
CA SER A 157 11.56 1.35 -1.23
C SER A 157 10.59 2.52 -1.05
N GLU A 158 9.51 2.59 -1.83
CA GLU A 158 8.48 3.62 -1.66
C GLU A 158 7.79 3.49 -0.29
N LEU A 159 7.43 2.26 0.12
CA LEU A 159 6.81 2.00 1.43
C LEU A 159 7.72 2.43 2.59
N LEU A 160 9.03 2.29 2.45
CA LEU A 160 10.00 2.78 3.44
C LEU A 160 9.93 4.30 3.62
N GLU A 161 9.57 5.04 2.57
CA GLU A 161 9.47 6.50 2.60
C GLU A 161 8.09 6.99 3.07
N VAL A 162 7.02 6.29 2.70
CA VAL A 162 5.64 6.80 2.89
C VAL A 162 4.86 6.15 4.03
N ASP A 163 5.29 5.01 4.55
CA ASP A 163 4.58 4.24 5.59
C ASP A 163 5.46 4.00 6.82
N GLU A 164 5.18 4.74 7.90
CA GLU A 164 5.99 4.68 9.14
C GLU A 164 5.95 3.30 9.82
N GLY A 165 4.82 2.59 9.72
CA GLY A 165 4.66 1.26 10.28
C GLY A 165 5.51 0.23 9.54
N PHE A 166 5.48 0.27 8.21
CA PHE A 166 6.40 -0.51 7.37
C PHE A 166 7.86 -0.17 7.70
N LYS A 167 8.20 1.12 7.73
CA LYS A 167 9.56 1.60 7.99
C LYS A 167 10.11 1.11 9.31
N LYS A 168 9.35 1.26 10.39
CA LYS A 168 9.74 0.76 11.71
C LYS A 168 10.03 -0.73 11.65
N ARG A 169 9.13 -1.52 11.08
CA ARG A 169 9.28 -2.97 10.99
C ARG A 169 10.47 -3.38 10.12
N PHE A 170 10.68 -2.72 8.99
CA PHE A 170 11.78 -3.01 8.08
C PHE A 170 13.15 -2.71 8.72
N LEU A 171 13.27 -1.57 9.40
CA LEU A 171 14.51 -1.20 10.11
C LEU A 171 14.83 -2.16 11.25
N GLU A 172 13.83 -2.68 11.96
CA GLU A 172 14.01 -3.73 12.99
C GLU A 172 14.56 -5.05 12.41
N LEU A 173 14.24 -5.39 11.16
CA LEU A 173 14.69 -6.63 10.50
C LEU A 173 16.14 -6.57 10.01
N ILE A 174 16.66 -5.37 9.75
CA ILE A 174 17.98 -5.18 9.13
C ILE A 174 19.05 -4.70 10.10
N GLN A 175 18.66 -4.33 11.33
CA GLN A 175 19.57 -4.12 12.45
C GLN A 175 20.32 -5.42 12.80
#